data_AF-A0A022Q960-F1
#
_entry.id   AF-A0A022Q960-F1
#
_cell.length_a   1.000
_cell.length_b   1.000
_cell.length_c   1.000
_cell.angle_alpha   90.00
_cell.angle_beta   90.00
_cell.angle_gamma   90.00
#
_symmetry.space_group_name_H-M   'P 1'
#
loop_
_entity.id
_entity.type
_entity.pdbx_description
1 polymer ?
#
loop_
_entity_poly.entity_id
_entity_poly.type
_entity_poly.pdbx_seq_one_letter_code
_entity_poly.pdbx_strand_id
1 'polypeptide(L)' 'MHPNALPNGTITTRILPSSSNCLSEESFIFLKDDNLMQDMCLGLRNIESGQVKLQLRWIDIPGYEDL' A
#
# COMPACT_ATOMS: atom_id res chain seq x y z
N MET A 1 22.97 -14.98 0.48
CA MET A 1 23.35 -13.55 0.52
C MET A 1 22.07 -12.77 0.73
N HIS A 2 22.00 -11.72 1.55
CA HIS A 2 21.24 -10.52 1.20
C HIS A 2 21.80 -9.29 1.95
N PRO A 3 22.85 -8.65 1.39
CA PRO A 3 23.21 -7.30 1.75
C PRO A 3 22.13 -6.35 1.20
N ASN A 4 21.69 -5.38 2.02
CA ASN A 4 20.73 -4.29 1.74
C ASN A 4 19.29 -4.51 2.24
N ALA A 5 19.09 -4.60 3.56
CA ALA A 5 17.78 -4.28 4.13
C ALA A 5 17.54 -2.77 3.94
N LEU A 6 16.54 -2.39 3.15
CA LEU A 6 16.15 -0.99 2.99
C LEU A 6 15.71 -0.41 4.35
N PRO A 7 15.99 0.86 4.65
CA PRO A 7 15.52 1.47 5.89
C PRO A 7 13.99 1.41 6.02
N ASN A 8 13.50 1.26 7.24
CA ASN A 8 12.07 1.41 7.54
C ASN A 8 11.54 2.75 7.01
N GLY A 9 10.36 2.71 6.39
CA GLY A 9 9.73 3.86 5.74
C GLY A 9 10.23 4.14 4.32
N THR A 10 11.09 3.28 3.75
CA THR A 10 11.47 3.41 2.34
C THR A 10 10.23 3.27 1.46
N ILE A 11 9.87 4.34 0.76
CA ILE A 11 8.77 4.35 -0.20
C ILE A 11 9.26 3.69 -1.49
N THR A 12 8.65 2.57 -1.85
CA THR A 12 8.96 1.83 -3.08
C THR A 12 8.10 2.31 -4.25
N THR A 13 6.87 2.75 -3.98
CA THR A 13 5.94 3.20 -5.02
C THR A 13 4.98 4.24 -4.48
N ARG A 14 4.61 5.18 -5.35
CA ARG A 14 3.60 6.20 -5.13
C ARG A 14 2.49 6.04 -6.16
N ILE A 15 1.24 6.06 -5.71
CA ILE A 15 0.07 5.98 -6.58
C ILE A 15 -0.76 7.23 -6.37
N LEU A 16 -0.87 8.03 -7.43
CA LEU A 16 -1.63 9.27 -7.41
C LEU A 16 -3.14 9.01 -7.59
N PRO A 17 -4.01 9.84 -6.99
CA PRO A 17 -5.42 9.92 -7.37
C PRO A 17 -5.58 10.11 -8.87
N SER A 18 -6.53 9.39 -9.46
CA SER A 18 -6.87 9.53 -10.88
C SER A 18 -8.35 9.26 -11.11
N SER A 19 -8.85 9.63 -12.29
CA SER A 19 -10.22 9.30 -12.72
C SER A 19 -10.46 7.79 -12.89
N SER A 20 -9.40 6.98 -12.97
CA SER A 20 -9.46 5.53 -13.12
C SER A 20 -9.34 4.76 -11.81
N ASN A 21 -9.08 5.42 -10.69
CA ASN A 21 -8.99 4.80 -9.37
C ASN A 21 -9.92 5.46 -8.34
N CYS A 22 -9.91 4.97 -7.10
CA CYS A 22 -10.75 5.49 -6.00
C CYS A 22 -9.93 6.23 -4.94
N LEU A 23 -8.67 6.57 -5.21
CA LEU A 23 -7.82 7.25 -4.22
C LEU A 23 -8.27 8.71 -4.09
N SER A 24 -8.48 9.17 -2.86
CA SER A 24 -8.75 10.59 -2.56
C SER A 24 -7.48 11.36 -2.17
N GLU A 25 -6.43 10.65 -1.78
CA GLU A 25 -5.10 11.16 -1.43
C GLU A 25 -4.03 10.28 -2.10
N GLU A 26 -2.79 10.75 -2.20
CA GLU A 26 -1.67 9.92 -2.67
C GLU A 26 -1.50 8.68 -1.77
N SER A 27 -1.36 7.51 -2.39
CA SER A 27 -1.06 6.26 -1.69
C SER A 27 0.43 5.96 -1.77
N PHE A 28 0.97 5.46 -0.66
CA PHE A 28 2.38 5.10 -0.52
C PHE A 28 2.48 3.61 -0.25
N ILE A 29 3.28 2.92 -1.06
CA ILE A 29 3.76 1.58 -0.75
C ILE A 29 5.16 1.74 -0.15
N PHE A 30 5.37 1.16 1.04
CA PHE A 30 6.61 1.33 1.78
C PHE A 30 6.99 0.06 2.55
N LEU A 31 8.29 -0.10 2.79
CA LEU A 31 8.81 -1.18 3.64
C LEU A 31 8.77 -0.75 5.11
N LYS A 32 8.26 -1.60 5.98
CA LYS A 32 8.28 -1.40 7.43
C LYS A 32 8.39 -2.73 8.14
N ASP A 33 9.44 -2.89 8.96
CA ASP A 33 9.68 -4.07 9.78
C ASP A 33 9.64 -5.35 8.93
N ASP A 34 10.36 -5.33 7.80
CA ASP A 34 10.40 -6.38 6.76
C ASP A 34 9.07 -6.68 6.05
N ASN A 35 8.01 -5.92 6.33
CA ASN A 35 6.71 -6.06 5.67
C ASN A 35 6.50 -4.97 4.61
N LEU A 36 5.90 -5.34 3.48
CA LEU A 36 5.38 -4.37 2.52
C LEU A 36 4.03 -3.84 3.02
N MET A 37 3.97 -2.53 3.21
CA MET A 37 2.79 -1.82 3.71
C MET A 37 2.27 -0.87 2.63
N GLN A 38 0.97 -0.60 2.62
CA GLN A 38 0.39 0.43 1.77
C GLN A 38 -0.67 1.24 2.52
N ASP A 39 -0.49 2.55 2.59
CA ASP A 39 -1.49 3.46 3.13
C ASP A 39 -2.40 3.98 2.01
N MET A 40 -3.72 3.96 2.25
CA MET A 40 -4.72 4.40 1.29
C MET A 40 -5.83 5.21 1.94
N CYS A 41 -6.24 6.28 1.27
CA CYS A 41 -7.50 6.96 1.50
C CYS A 41 -8.37 6.78 0.26
N LEU A 42 -9.53 6.15 0.40
CA LEU A 42 -10.43 5.83 -0.69
C LEU A 42 -11.69 6.70 -0.63
N GLY A 43 -11.98 7.40 -1.73
CA GLY A 43 -13.27 8.05 -1.93
C GLY A 43 -14.35 7.03 -2.30
N LEU A 44 -15.49 7.07 -1.63
CA LEU A 44 -16.62 6.19 -1.93
C LEU A 44 -17.31 6.65 -3.23
N ARG A 45 -17.72 5.69 -4.06
CA ARG A 45 -18.42 5.95 -5.32
C ARG A 45 -19.93 5.80 -5.15
N ASN A 46 -20.69 6.53 -5.99
CA ASN A 46 -22.15 6.51 -6.05
C ASN A 46 -22.85 7.00 -4.76
N ILE A 47 -22.19 7.88 -4.00
CA ILE A 47 -22.75 8.55 -2.82
C ILE A 47 -22.36 10.04 -2.82
N GLU A 48 -23.05 10.86 -2.03
CA GLU A 48 -22.78 12.31 -1.95
C GLU A 48 -21.45 12.65 -1.27
N SER A 49 -21.10 11.93 -0.20
CA SER A 49 -19.86 12.17 0.53
C SER A 49 -19.45 10.94 1.34
N GLY A 50 -18.13 10.75 1.51
CA GLY A 50 -17.58 9.70 2.35
C GLY A 50 -16.21 9.23 1.87
N GLN A 51 -15.34 8.92 2.83
CA GLN A 51 -14.01 8.38 2.59
C GLN A 51 -13.71 7.25 3.57
N VAL A 52 -12.89 6.29 3.16
CA VAL A 52 -12.39 5.21 4.00
C VAL A 52 -10.87 5.26 4.01
N LYS A 53 -10.29 5.37 5.21
CA LYS A 53 -8.84 5.23 5.42
C LYS A 53 -8.53 3.80 5.81
N LEU A 54 -7.56 3.19 5.15
CA LEU A 54 -7.13 1.83 5.43
C LEU A 54 -5.66 1.64 5.13
N GLN A 55 -5.09 0.59 5.70
CA GLN A 55 -3.71 0.18 5.50
C GLN A 55 -3.69 -1.29 5.10
N LEU A 56 -2.95 -1.62 4.05
CA LEU A 56 -2.68 -3.00 3.66
C LEU A 56 -1.30 -3.42 4.17
N ARG A 57 -1.19 -4.69 4.52
CA ARG A 57 0.06 -5.37 4.84
C ARG A 57 0.15 -6.64 3.99
N TRP A 58 1.27 -6.82 3.32
CA TRP A 58 1.61 -8.09 2.70
C TRP A 58 2.07 -9.08 3.77
N ILE A 59 1.58 -10.32 3.72
CA ILE A 59 1.96 -11.41 4.63
C ILE A 59 2.37 -12.59 3.77
N ASP A 60 3.62 -13.01 3.88
CA ASP A 60 4.09 -14.24 3.25
C ASP A 60 3.54 -15.45 4.00
N ILE A 61 2.95 -16.40 3.26
CA ILE A 61 2.41 -17.63 3.83
C ILE A 61 3.47 -18.73 3.66
N PRO A 62 4.07 -19.24 4.75
CA PRO A 62 5.11 -20.26 4.66
C PRO A 62 4.58 -21.52 3.96
N GLY A 63 5.33 -22.04 2.98
CA GLY A 63 4.97 -23.23 2.21
C GLY A 63 4.13 -22.95 0.95
N TYR A 64 3.78 -21.69 0.71
CA TYR A 64 3.32 -21.19 -0.59
C TYR A 64 4.44 -20.30 -1.15
N GLU A 65 5.55 -20.91 -1.55
CA GLU A 65 6.56 -20.19 -2.34
C GLU A 65 6.00 -20.03 -3.76
N ASP A 66 6.09 -18.81 -4.29
CA ASP A 66 5.57 -18.40 -5.60
C ASP A 66 5.76 -19.52 -6.66
N LEU A 67 4.65 -20.02 -7.20
CA LEU A 67 4.66 -20.84 -8.43
C LEU A 67 5.18 -20.03 -9.61
#